data_AF-A0A2D6X821-F1
#
_entry.id   AF-A0A2D6X821-F1
#
_cell.length_a   1.000
_cell.length_b   1.000
_cell.length_c   1.000
_cell.angle_alpha   90.00
_cell.angle_beta   90.00
_cell.angle_gamma   90.00
#
_symmetry.space_group_name_H-M   'P 1'
#
loop_
_entity.id
_entity.type
_entity.pdbx_description
1 polymer ?
#
loop_
_entity_poly.entity_id
_entity_poly.type
_entity_poly.pdbx_seq_one_letter_code
_entity_poly.pdbx_strand_id
1 'polypeptide(L)'
;MYKIRKEGKLIAEFMEWEYDEDNDWYSTPHRVCLDKVDYLYRSDYDNEVPAELFEFITSWDWLMPVIRRIIDELNYELPEDSNLIGDIMYGLVDINMNETYKAVIKFIKWYNNDNKRK
;
A
#
# COMPACT_ATOMS: atom_id res chain seq x y z
N MET A 1 10.98 4.14 -16.51
CA MET A 1 9.91 3.21 -16.10
C MET A 1 10.39 2.25 -14.99
N TYR A 2 11.20 2.71 -14.02
CA TYR A 2 11.76 1.87 -12.92
C TYR A 2 11.32 2.32 -11.51
N LYS A 3 10.56 3.42 -11.40
CA LYS A 3 10.20 4.04 -10.11
C LYS A 3 9.02 3.34 -9.43
N ILE A 4 8.08 2.83 -10.23
CA ILE A 4 6.80 2.29 -9.75
C ILE A 4 7.00 0.94 -9.02
N ARG A 5 7.89 0.06 -9.51
CA ARG A 5 8.20 -1.23 -8.86
C ARG A 5 8.78 -1.06 -7.44
N LYS A 6 9.49 0.04 -7.16
CA LYS A 6 10.03 0.32 -5.81
C LYS A 6 8.97 0.79 -4.83
N GLU A 7 8.01 1.58 -5.29
CA GLU A 7 6.95 2.13 -4.42
C GLU A 7 5.86 1.09 -4.15
N GLY A 8 5.57 0.21 -5.11
CA GLY A 8 4.75 -0.97 -4.88
C GLY A 8 5.33 -1.89 -3.80
N LYS A 9 6.63 -2.19 -3.86
CA LYS A 9 7.31 -2.99 -2.84
C LYS A 9 7.18 -2.39 -1.43
N LEU A 10 7.26 -1.07 -1.29
CA LEU A 10 7.07 -0.41 0.02
C LEU A 10 5.66 -0.65 0.59
N ILE A 11 4.65 -0.67 -0.26
CA ILE A 11 3.27 -0.97 0.15
C ILE A 11 3.14 -2.43 0.55
N ALA A 12 3.69 -3.36 -0.24
CA ALA A 12 3.69 -4.79 0.08
C ALA A 12 4.32 -5.05 1.46
N GLU A 13 5.53 -4.51 1.69
CA GLU A 13 6.25 -4.62 2.95
C GLU A 13 5.46 -4.01 4.12
N PHE A 14 4.91 -2.80 3.92
CA PHE A 14 4.10 -2.14 4.94
C PHE A 14 2.85 -2.96 5.31
N MET A 15 2.26 -3.65 4.35
CA MET A 15 1.09 -4.51 4.53
C MET A 15 1.45 -5.93 4.99
N GLU A 16 2.73 -6.22 5.25
CA GLU A 16 3.26 -7.53 5.67
C GLU A 16 3.04 -8.64 4.63
N TRP A 17 3.17 -8.30 3.35
CA TRP A 17 3.06 -9.28 2.27
C TRP A 17 4.41 -9.94 2.01
N GLU A 18 4.41 -11.26 1.87
CA GLU A 18 5.63 -12.04 1.63
C GLU A 18 5.85 -12.18 0.13
N TYR A 19 7.07 -11.89 -0.34
CA TYR A 19 7.41 -12.04 -1.76
C TYR A 19 7.98 -13.44 -2.01
N ASP A 20 7.37 -14.15 -2.96
CA ASP A 20 7.84 -15.42 -3.49
C ASP A 20 8.66 -15.15 -4.77
N GLU A 21 9.98 -15.34 -4.67
CA GLU A 21 10.91 -15.15 -5.78
C GLU A 21 10.78 -16.22 -6.86
N ASP A 22 10.37 -17.44 -6.49
CA ASP A 22 10.28 -18.58 -7.41
C ASP A 22 9.09 -18.42 -8.35
N ASN A 23 8.00 -17.80 -7.87
CA ASN A 23 6.77 -17.59 -8.62
C ASN A 23 6.58 -16.13 -9.11
N ASP A 24 7.34 -15.17 -8.59
CA ASP A 24 7.19 -13.70 -8.81
C ASP A 24 5.86 -13.14 -8.26
N TRP A 25 5.43 -13.63 -7.11
CA TRP A 25 4.11 -13.36 -6.52
C TRP A 25 4.26 -12.83 -5.09
N TYR A 26 3.24 -12.13 -4.59
CA TYR A 26 3.12 -11.72 -3.20
C TYR A 26 2.01 -12.50 -2.50
N SER A 27 2.34 -13.13 -1.38
CA SER A 27 1.37 -13.70 -0.45
C SER A 27 0.82 -12.63 0.48
N THR A 28 -0.50 -12.58 0.60
CA THR A 28 -1.22 -11.57 1.37
C THR A 28 -1.80 -12.22 2.65
N PRO A 29 -1.54 -11.69 3.85
CA PRO A 29 -2.01 -12.30 5.10
C PRO A 29 -3.54 -12.27 5.27
N HIS A 30 -4.24 -11.46 4.49
CA HIS A 30 -5.70 -11.38 4.44
C HIS A 30 -6.17 -11.35 2.99
N ARG A 31 -7.34 -11.95 2.72
CA ARG A 31 -7.99 -11.94 1.41
C ARG A 31 -8.15 -10.49 0.94
N VAL A 32 -7.34 -10.08 -0.03
CA VAL A 32 -7.47 -8.73 -0.61
C VAL A 32 -8.60 -8.82 -1.62
N CYS A 33 -9.77 -8.29 -1.28
CA CYS A 33 -10.87 -8.15 -2.24
C CYS A 33 -10.49 -7.09 -3.28
N LEU A 34 -9.70 -7.50 -4.25
CA LEU A 34 -9.40 -6.73 -5.44
C LEU A 34 -10.44 -7.16 -6.48
N ASP A 35 -11.59 -6.47 -6.50
CA ASP A 35 -12.73 -6.77 -7.37
C ASP A 35 -12.35 -6.92 -8.87
N LYS A 36 -11.20 -6.40 -9.29
CA LYS A 36 -10.66 -6.50 -10.65
C LYS A 36 -9.62 -7.61 -10.85
N VAL A 37 -8.96 -8.10 -9.80
CA VAL A 37 -7.92 -9.15 -9.92
C VAL A 37 -8.54 -10.54 -9.94
N ASP A 38 -9.65 -10.73 -9.22
CA ASP A 38 -10.46 -11.97 -9.22
C ASP A 38 -10.90 -12.42 -10.62
N TYR A 39 -11.06 -11.46 -11.56
CA TYR A 39 -11.46 -11.74 -12.94
C TYR A 39 -10.30 -12.10 -13.88
N LEU A 40 -9.07 -11.67 -13.57
CA LEU A 40 -7.91 -11.84 -14.46
C LEU A 40 -7.00 -12.99 -14.01
N TYR A 41 -6.88 -13.21 -12.70
CA TYR A 41 -6.07 -14.26 -12.10
C TYR A 41 -6.99 -15.07 -11.20
N ARG A 42 -7.71 -16.00 -11.82
CA ARG A 42 -8.50 -17.01 -11.11
C ARG A 42 -7.52 -18.00 -10.48
N SER A 43 -6.82 -17.55 -9.45
CA SER A 43 -5.95 -18.38 -8.63
C SER A 43 -6.84 -19.18 -7.69
N ASP A 44 -6.61 -20.50 -7.59
CA ASP A 44 -7.23 -21.33 -6.56
C ASP A 44 -6.71 -20.96 -5.14
N TYR A 45 -5.75 -20.02 -5.06
CA TYR A 45 -5.18 -19.46 -3.84
C TYR A 45 -5.69 -18.03 -3.64
N ASP A 46 -6.68 -17.88 -2.76
CA ASP A 46 -7.35 -16.63 -2.36
C ASP A 46 -6.43 -15.52 -1.79
N ASN A 47 -5.12 -15.76 -1.69
CA ASN A 47 -4.18 -14.94 -0.95
C ASN A 47 -2.89 -14.62 -1.73
N GLU A 48 -2.90 -14.72 -3.06
CA GLU A 48 -1.69 -14.46 -3.83
C GLU A 48 -1.93 -13.44 -4.96
N VAL A 49 -0.97 -12.53 -5.14
CA VAL A 49 -1.02 -11.46 -6.13
C VAL A 49 0.26 -11.48 -6.98
N PRO A 50 0.16 -11.54 -8.32
CA PRO A 50 1.30 -11.36 -9.22
C PRO A 50 2.05 -10.04 -8.97
N ALA A 51 3.39 -10.09 -8.90
CA ALA A 51 4.21 -8.90 -8.64
C ALA A 51 4.13 -7.84 -9.75
N GLU A 52 3.77 -8.22 -10.98
CA GLU A 52 3.55 -7.28 -12.08
C GLU A 52 2.39 -6.29 -11.82
N LEU A 53 1.39 -6.69 -11.02
CA LEU A 53 0.26 -5.82 -10.65
C LEU A 53 0.71 -4.66 -9.75
N PHE A 54 1.87 -4.78 -9.11
CA PHE A 54 2.45 -3.70 -8.31
C PHE A 54 2.93 -2.51 -9.16
N GLU A 55 3.12 -2.70 -10.46
CA GLU A 55 3.37 -1.60 -11.40
C GLU A 55 2.11 -0.77 -11.67
N PHE A 56 0.94 -1.24 -11.25
CA PHE A 56 -0.37 -0.62 -11.46
C PHE A 56 -1.09 -0.23 -10.15
N ILE A 57 -0.35 -0.14 -9.04
CA ILE A 57 -0.88 0.20 -7.70
C ILE A 57 -1.54 1.58 -7.59
N THR A 58 -1.58 2.35 -8.68
CA THR A 58 -2.29 3.64 -8.75
C THR A 58 -3.81 3.47 -8.88
N SER A 59 -4.44 2.43 -8.31
CA SER A 59 -5.90 2.32 -8.22
C SER A 59 -6.36 2.50 -6.78
N TRP A 60 -7.54 3.08 -6.60
CA TRP A 60 -8.19 3.18 -5.30
C TRP A 60 -8.37 1.83 -4.62
N ASP A 61 -8.63 0.76 -5.39
CA ASP A 61 -8.78 -0.60 -4.89
C ASP A 61 -7.54 -1.07 -4.08
N TRP A 62 -6.36 -0.64 -4.52
CA TRP A 62 -5.08 -0.93 -3.88
C TRP A 62 -4.78 0.03 -2.72
N LEU A 63 -5.21 1.28 -2.84
CA LEU A 63 -4.83 2.33 -1.90
C LEU A 63 -5.73 2.35 -0.65
N MET A 64 -7.01 2.02 -0.78
CA MET A 64 -7.98 2.08 0.32
C MET A 64 -7.64 1.14 1.49
N PRO A 65 -7.24 -0.14 1.29
CA PRO A 65 -6.82 -1.00 2.39
C PRO A 65 -5.60 -0.46 3.14
N VAL A 66 -4.65 0.13 2.41
CA VAL A 66 -3.43 0.73 2.99
C VAL A 66 -3.78 1.94 3.84
N ILE A 67 -4.63 2.84 3.32
CA ILE A 67 -5.13 4.01 4.05
C ILE A 67 -5.87 3.58 5.32
N ARG A 68 -6.70 2.54 5.23
CA ARG A 68 -7.44 2.02 6.39
C ARG A 68 -6.48 1.56 7.49
N ARG A 69 -5.46 0.77 7.16
CA ARG A 69 -4.43 0.35 8.13
C ARG A 69 -3.73 1.56 8.76
N ILE A 70 -3.41 2.59 7.97
CA ILE A 70 -2.80 3.82 8.46
C ILE A 70 -3.69 4.56 9.47
N ILE A 71 -4.98 4.71 9.18
CA ILE A 71 -5.91 5.53 9.98
C ILE A 71 -6.44 4.74 11.19
N ASP A 72 -6.88 3.49 10.99
CA ASP A 72 -7.61 2.72 11.99
C ASP A 72 -6.67 1.96 12.95
N GLU A 73 -5.62 1.34 12.42
CA GLU A 73 -4.82 0.36 13.18
C GLU A 73 -3.60 0.99 13.83
N LEU A 74 -3.01 1.99 13.19
CA LEU A 74 -1.71 2.52 13.61
C LEU A 74 -1.82 3.65 14.64
N ASN A 75 -2.93 4.40 14.74
CA ASN A 75 -3.22 5.44 15.76
C ASN A 75 -1.97 6.18 16.31
N TYR A 76 -1.07 6.66 15.43
CA TYR A 76 0.26 7.16 15.83
C TYR A 76 0.20 8.56 16.43
N GLU A 77 0.98 8.77 17.49
CA GLU A 77 1.47 10.09 17.87
C GLU A 77 2.48 10.56 16.80
N LEU A 78 1.98 11.34 15.85
CA LEU A 78 2.82 11.98 14.86
C LEU A 78 3.69 13.06 15.51
N PRO A 79 4.86 13.38 14.94
CA PRO A 79 5.60 14.58 15.33
C PRO A 79 4.69 15.81 15.31
N GLU A 80 4.86 16.74 16.25
CA GLU A 80 4.00 17.93 16.42
C GLU A 80 3.80 18.74 15.11
N ASP A 81 4.81 18.77 14.24
CA ASP A 81 4.77 19.50 12.95
C ASP A 81 4.43 18.62 11.73
N SER A 82 4.06 17.35 11.93
CA SER A 82 3.79 16.41 10.85
C SER A 82 2.31 16.45 10.43
N ASN A 83 2.05 16.95 9.22
CA ASN A 83 0.73 16.86 8.59
C ASN A 83 0.52 15.54 7.80
N LEU A 84 1.19 14.44 8.16
CA LEU A 84 1.19 13.23 7.32
C LEU A 84 -0.20 12.61 7.12
N ILE A 85 -1.02 12.56 8.18
CA ILE A 85 -2.41 12.08 8.08
C ILE A 85 -3.29 13.13 7.40
N GLY A 86 -3.06 14.43 7.67
CA GLY A 86 -3.79 15.51 7.02
C GLY A 86 -3.59 15.53 5.50
N ASP A 87 -2.37 15.26 5.02
CA ASP A 87 -2.05 15.17 3.60
C ASP A 87 -2.84 14.02 2.93
N ILE A 88 -2.98 12.86 3.61
CA ILE A 88 -3.77 11.72 3.11
C ILE A 88 -5.26 12.09 3.06
N MET A 89 -5.80 12.67 4.13
CA MET A 89 -7.21 13.06 4.22
C MET A 89 -7.56 14.14 3.20
N TYR A 90 -6.67 15.12 2.98
CA TYR A 90 -6.86 16.15 1.98
C TYR A 90 -6.97 15.54 0.57
N GLY A 91 -6.04 14.64 0.21
CA GLY A 91 -6.10 13.94 -1.08
C GLY A 91 -7.38 13.12 -1.27
N LEU A 92 -7.87 12.47 -0.22
CA LEU A 92 -9.13 11.71 -0.24
C LEU A 92 -10.36 12.61 -0.46
N VAL A 93 -10.45 13.72 0.28
CA VAL A 93 -11.57 14.68 0.16
C VAL A 93 -11.57 15.34 -1.21
N ASP A 94 -10.40 15.63 -1.77
CA ASP A 94 -10.23 16.18 -3.11
C ASP A 94 -10.40 15.12 -4.22
N ILE A 95 -10.57 13.84 -3.84
CA ILE A 95 -10.68 12.68 -4.76
C ILE A 95 -9.48 12.63 -5.72
N ASN A 96 -8.30 13.02 -5.23
CA ASN A 96 -7.10 13.19 -6.02
C ASN A 96 -6.13 12.03 -5.80
N MET A 97 -6.28 10.98 -6.60
CA MET A 97 -5.53 9.73 -6.43
C MET A 97 -4.01 9.92 -6.45
N ASN A 98 -3.50 10.85 -7.26
CA ASN A 98 -2.07 11.11 -7.33
C ASN A 98 -1.54 11.73 -6.03
N GLU A 99 -2.25 12.71 -5.48
CA GLU A 99 -1.88 13.34 -4.22
C GLU A 99 -2.06 12.39 -3.04
N THR A 100 -3.15 11.61 -3.01
CA THR A 100 -3.35 10.59 -1.98
C THR A 100 -2.25 9.53 -2.03
N TYR A 101 -1.90 9.04 -3.22
CA TYR A 101 -0.82 8.06 -3.37
C TYR A 101 0.51 8.62 -2.85
N LYS A 102 0.88 9.84 -3.24
CA LYS A 102 2.10 10.50 -2.75
C LYS A 102 2.10 10.63 -1.22
N ALA A 103 0.97 11.02 -0.64
CA ALA A 103 0.82 11.18 0.81
C ALA A 103 0.97 9.84 1.55
N VAL A 104 0.36 8.77 1.04
CA VAL A 104 0.51 7.41 1.57
C VAL A 104 1.97 6.94 1.50
N ILE A 105 2.63 7.09 0.35
CA ILE A 105 4.05 6.72 0.22
C ILE A 105 4.94 7.54 1.16
N LYS A 106 4.64 8.83 1.36
CA LYS A 106 5.34 9.71 2.30
C LYS A 106 5.18 9.21 3.74
N PHE A 107 3.96 8.82 4.13
CA PHE A 107 3.68 8.21 5.44
C PHE A 107 4.47 6.92 5.63
N ILE A 108 4.38 5.96 4.69
CA ILE A 108 5.06 4.65 4.80
C ILE A 108 6.57 4.84 4.95
N LYS A 109 7.17 5.75 4.18
CA LYS A 109 8.60 6.06 4.30
C LYS A 109 8.97 6.63 5.67
N TRP A 110 8.14 7.51 6.22
CA TRP A 110 8.33 8.02 7.59
C TRP A 110 8.23 6.90 8.62
N TYR A 111 7.18 6.09 8.55
CA TYR A 111 6.92 4.95 9.43
C TYR A 111 8.09 3.95 9.44
N ASN A 112 8.57 3.56 8.26
CA ASN A 112 9.70 2.64 8.12
C ASN A 112 11.01 3.25 8.65
N ASN A 113 11.20 4.57 8.57
CA ASN A 113 12.37 5.24 9.11
C ASN A 113 12.32 5.35 10.64
N ASP A 114 11.14 5.52 11.24
CA ASP A 114 10.96 5.53 12.70
C ASP A 114 11.18 4.12 13.28
N ASN A 115 10.61 3.09 12.66
CA ASN A 115 10.81 1.71 13.10
C ASN A 115 12.27 1.22 12.95
N LYS A 116 13.05 1.80 12.03
CA LYS A 116 14.49 1.52 11.93
C LYS A 116 15.34 2.20 13.02
N ARG A 117 14.76 3.15 13.76
CA ARG A 117 15.43 3.88 14.85
C ARG A 117 15.12 3.30 16.24
N LYS A 118 14.16 2.37 16.33
CA LYS A 118 13.86 1.58 17.51
C LYS A 118 14.67 0.29 17.51
#